data_AF-A0A7C4G4K6-F1
#
_entry.id   AF-A0A7C4G4K6-F1
#
_cell.length_a   1.000
_cell.length_b   1.000
_cell.length_c   1.000
_cell.angle_alpha   90.00
_cell.angle_beta   90.00
_cell.angle_gamma   90.00
#
_symmetry.space_group_name_H-M   'P 1'
#
loop_
_entity.id
_entity.type
_entity.pdbx_description
1 polymer ?
#
loop_
_entity_poly.entity_id
_entity_poly.type
_entity_poly.pdbx_seq_one_letter_code
_entity_poly.pdbx_strand_id
1 'polypeptide(L)'
;MVQTVVAARCYNCATALPVDFDFSGNCPKCNASLHCCKQCAHFEPSTRFQCLKPIPVRIPYKDKANECNLFKPRVTVARDPKAGAAPVVGPAAPAAPKSPTEARALFDSLFKK
;
A
#
# COMPACT_ATOMS: atom_id res chain seq x y z
N MET A 1 10.03 -11.41 -18.70
CA MET A 1 8.65 -11.41 -18.16
C MET A 1 8.72 -10.83 -16.76
N VAL A 2 8.10 -9.67 -16.51
CA VAL A 2 8.11 -9.06 -15.17
C VAL A 2 7.03 -9.73 -14.33
N GLN A 3 7.40 -10.39 -13.23
CA GLN A 3 6.42 -10.99 -12.33
C GLN A 3 5.77 -9.89 -11.48
N THR A 4 4.44 -9.85 -11.51
CA THR A 4 3.63 -9.05 -10.59
C THR A 4 3.25 -9.93 -9.40
N VAL A 5 3.69 -9.56 -8.21
CA VAL A 5 3.33 -10.27 -6.98
C VAL A 5 2.20 -9.51 -6.32
N VAL A 6 1.03 -10.14 -6.27
CA VAL A 6 -0.11 -9.64 -5.48
C VAL A 6 -0.02 -10.28 -4.12
N ALA A 7 0.24 -9.48 -3.08
CA ALA A 7 0.31 -9.97 -1.71
C ALA A 7 -0.38 -9.00 -0.75
N ALA A 8 -1.13 -9.55 0.20
CA ALA A 8 -1.51 -8.81 1.39
C ALA A 8 -0.28 -8.55 2.25
N ARG A 9 -0.21 -7.40 2.90
CA ARG A 9 0.91 -7.05 3.79
C ARG A 9 0.36 -6.56 5.11
N CYS A 10 0.99 -6.93 6.22
CA CYS A 10 0.59 -6.44 7.53
C CYS A 10 0.71 -4.91 7.59
N TYR A 11 -0.35 -4.23 8.02
CA TYR A 11 -0.38 -2.77 8.15
C TYR A 11 0.71 -2.23 9.10
N ASN A 12 1.16 -3.03 10.08
CA ASN A 12 2.10 -2.59 11.11
C ASN A 12 3.56 -2.85 10.72
N CYS A 13 3.89 -4.06 10.27
CA CYS A 13 5.28 -4.46 10.02
C CYS A 13 5.61 -4.74 8.53
N ALA A 14 4.66 -4.51 7.63
CA ALA A 14 4.77 -4.70 6.18
C ALA A 14 5.18 -6.12 5.72
N THR A 15 5.10 -7.12 6.60
CA THR A 15 5.37 -8.52 6.24
C THR A 15 4.33 -9.01 5.25
N ALA A 16 4.79 -9.63 4.16
CA ALA A 16 3.91 -10.25 3.18
C ALA A 16 3.20 -11.45 3.80
N LEU A 17 1.90 -11.51 3.61
CA LEU A 17 1.04 -12.60 4.06
C LEU A 17 0.73 -13.49 2.84
N PRO A 18 0.64 -14.82 3.04
CA PRO A 18 0.16 -15.76 2.03
C PRO A 18 -1.20 -15.34 1.45
N VAL A 19 -1.51 -15.79 0.23
CA VAL A 19 -2.77 -15.45 -0.47
C VAL A 19 -3.99 -15.93 0.32
N ASP A 20 -3.91 -17.12 0.92
CA ASP A 20 -4.98 -17.75 1.70
C ASP A 20 -4.80 -17.59 3.21
N PHE A 21 -4.13 -16.51 3.64
CA PHE A 21 -3.93 -16.25 5.06
C PHE A 21 -5.25 -15.91 5.78
N ASP A 22 -5.48 -16.50 6.95
CA ASP A 22 -6.64 -16.18 7.78
C ASP A 22 -6.45 -14.84 8.50
N PHE A 23 -7.21 -13.82 8.10
CA PHE A 23 -7.13 -12.48 8.68
C PHE A 23 -7.74 -12.38 10.08
N SER A 24 -8.48 -13.40 10.55
CA SER A 24 -9.05 -13.46 11.91
C SER A 24 -7.95 -13.49 12.98
N GLY A 25 -6.77 -13.98 12.62
CA GLY A 25 -5.62 -14.11 13.51
C GLY A 25 -4.75 -12.85 13.63
N ASN A 26 -3.59 -13.06 14.25
CA ASN A 26 -2.54 -12.06 14.41
C ASN A 26 -1.45 -12.25 13.35
N CYS A 27 -0.71 -11.17 13.08
CA CYS A 27 0.46 -11.24 12.22
C CYS A 27 1.54 -12.14 12.82
N PRO A 28 2.09 -13.11 12.08
CA PRO A 28 3.09 -14.06 12.60
C PRO A 28 4.43 -13.41 12.98
N LYS A 29 4.71 -12.18 12.50
CA LYS A 29 5.95 -11.46 12.80
C LYS A 29 5.85 -10.49 13.97
N CYS A 30 4.78 -9.70 14.03
CA CYS A 30 4.66 -8.61 15.01
C CYS A 30 3.44 -8.74 15.94
N ASN A 31 2.68 -9.84 15.83
CA ASN A 31 1.48 -10.13 16.62
C ASN A 31 0.35 -9.08 16.54
N ALA A 32 0.41 -8.13 15.60
CA ALA A 32 -0.68 -7.19 15.36
C ALA A 32 -1.95 -7.90 14.85
N SER A 33 -3.12 -7.51 15.33
CA SER A 33 -4.42 -8.05 14.86
C SER A 33 -4.63 -7.71 13.38
N LEU A 34 -4.88 -8.71 12.54
CA LEU A 34 -5.04 -8.50 11.11
C LEU A 34 -6.49 -8.20 10.71
N HIS A 35 -7.47 -8.63 11.49
CA HIS A 35 -8.87 -8.23 11.30
C HIS A 35 -9.14 -6.85 11.95
N CYS A 36 -8.48 -5.82 11.43
CA CYS A 36 -8.63 -4.44 11.91
C CYS A 36 -8.89 -3.46 10.77
N CYS A 37 -9.41 -2.26 11.08
CA CYS A 37 -9.70 -1.27 10.03
C CYS A 37 -8.44 -0.90 9.24
N LYS A 38 -7.27 -0.75 9.87
CA LYS A 38 -6.02 -0.41 9.18
C LYS A 38 -5.56 -1.45 8.15
N GLN A 39 -5.98 -2.71 8.29
CA GLN A 39 -5.71 -3.79 7.32
C GLN A 39 -6.79 -3.90 6.23
N CYS A 40 -7.88 -3.14 6.34
CA CYS A 40 -9.00 -3.20 5.41
C CYS A 40 -8.78 -2.31 4.18
N ALA A 41 -9.17 -2.81 3.00
CA ALA A 41 -9.14 -2.09 1.73
C ALA A 41 -10.13 -0.90 1.67
N HIS A 42 -11.12 -0.86 2.57
CA HIS A 42 -12.14 0.19 2.63
C HIS A 42 -11.83 1.30 3.64
N PHE A 43 -10.73 1.18 4.39
CA PHE A 43 -10.36 2.19 5.37
C PHE A 43 -9.87 3.46 4.69
N GLU A 44 -10.56 4.56 4.94
CA GLU A 44 -10.22 5.86 4.38
C GLU A 44 -10.38 6.96 5.44
N PRO A 45 -9.28 7.54 5.97
CA PRO A 45 -9.30 8.48 7.09
C PRO A 45 -10.19 9.71 6.91
N SER A 46 -10.39 10.13 5.65
CA SER A 46 -11.07 11.37 5.29
C SER A 46 -12.60 11.25 5.26
N THR A 47 -13.15 10.05 5.48
CA THR A 47 -14.60 9.78 5.35
C THR A 47 -15.30 9.58 6.68
N ARG A 48 -16.64 9.63 6.68
CA ARG A 48 -17.45 9.33 7.85
C ARG A 48 -17.10 7.95 8.39
N PHE A 49 -16.83 7.89 9.70
CA PHE A 49 -16.37 6.69 10.41
C PHE A 49 -15.07 6.07 9.88
N GLN A 50 -14.37 6.78 8.99
CA GLN A 50 -13.12 6.38 8.35
C GLN A 50 -13.28 5.11 7.50
N CYS A 51 -14.41 4.97 6.82
CA CYS A 51 -14.74 3.83 5.98
C CYS A 51 -15.50 4.28 4.73
N LEU A 52 -15.12 3.74 3.57
CA LEU A 52 -15.82 3.95 2.31
C LEU A 52 -17.16 3.21 2.23
N LYS A 53 -17.38 2.21 3.08
CA LYS A 53 -18.63 1.46 3.17
C LYS A 53 -19.54 2.04 4.26
N PRO A 54 -20.87 2.03 4.08
CA PRO A 54 -21.81 2.51 5.08
C PRO A 54 -21.86 1.53 6.27
N ILE A 55 -20.99 1.72 7.25
CA ILE A 55 -21.02 0.93 8.49
C ILE A 55 -22.09 1.49 9.45
N PRO A 56 -22.83 0.63 10.17
CA PRO A 56 -23.91 1.07 11.05
C PRO A 56 -23.39 1.82 12.28
N VAL A 57 -22.23 1.42 12.82
CA VAL A 57 -21.64 1.96 14.04
C VAL A 57 -20.18 2.29 13.81
N ARG A 58 -19.71 3.37 14.44
CA ARG A 58 -18.29 3.75 14.43
C ARG A 58 -17.45 2.74 15.21
N ILE A 59 -16.43 2.19 14.57
CA ILE A 59 -15.37 1.42 15.25
C ILE A 59 -14.34 2.42 15.82
N PRO A 60 -14.14 2.51 17.15
CA PRO A 60 -13.24 3.51 17.75
C PRO A 60 -11.77 3.18 17.56
N TYR A 61 -11.36 1.94 17.83
CA TYR A 61 -9.98 1.48 17.68
C TYR A 61 -9.75 0.88 16.29
N LYS A 62 -8.93 1.54 15.47
CA LYS A 62 -8.73 1.17 14.05
C LYS A 62 -7.63 0.13 13.83
N ASP A 63 -6.80 -0.07 14.85
CA ASP A 63 -5.64 -0.95 14.90
C ASP A 63 -5.84 -2.21 15.76
N LYS A 64 -7.00 -2.34 16.41
CA LYS A 64 -7.38 -3.54 17.16
C LYS A 64 -8.32 -4.43 16.36
N ALA A 65 -8.36 -5.71 16.72
CA ALA A 65 -9.34 -6.66 16.21
C ALA A 65 -10.77 -6.11 16.39
N ASN A 66 -11.62 -6.30 15.38
CA ASN A 66 -13.03 -5.95 15.41
C ASN A 66 -13.87 -6.98 14.63
N GLU A 67 -15.19 -6.91 14.76
CA GLU A 67 -16.13 -7.87 14.12
C GLU A 67 -16.80 -7.28 12.87
N CYS A 68 -16.10 -6.44 12.10
CA CYS A 68 -16.70 -5.80 10.94
C CYS A 68 -16.95 -6.81 9.81
N ASN A 69 -18.21 -7.16 9.57
CA ASN A 69 -18.62 -8.06 8.48
C ASN A 69 -18.33 -7.53 7.07
N LEU A 70 -18.00 -6.24 6.93
CA LEU A 70 -17.62 -5.62 5.65
C LEU A 70 -16.10 -5.57 5.45
N PHE A 71 -15.33 -6.25 6.30
CA PHE A 71 -13.89 -6.31 6.18
C PHE A 71 -13.47 -6.95 4.84
N LYS A 72 -12.50 -6.31 4.18
CA LYS A 72 -11.85 -6.85 2.99
C LYS A 72 -10.35 -6.59 3.11
N PRO A 73 -9.47 -7.60 3.06
CA PRO A 73 -8.05 -7.39 3.23
C PRO A 73 -7.48 -6.52 2.11
N ARG A 74 -6.59 -5.58 2.47
CA ARG A 74 -5.83 -4.79 1.50
C ARG A 74 -4.73 -5.64 0.88
N VAL A 75 -4.73 -5.72 -0.44
CA VAL A 75 -3.65 -6.33 -1.22
C VAL A 75 -2.83 -5.25 -1.91
N THR A 76 -1.52 -5.46 -1.97
CA THR A 76 -0.59 -4.61 -2.72
C THR A 76 -0.06 -5.40 -3.91
N VAL A 77 -0.08 -4.78 -5.09
CA VAL A 77 0.54 -5.35 -6.29
C VAL A 77 1.93 -4.74 -6.42
N ALA A 78 2.95 -5.54 -6.13
CA ALA A 78 4.34 -5.15 -6.34
C ALA A 78 4.80 -5.66 -7.71
N ARG A 79 5.53 -4.82 -8.44
CA ARG A 79 6.21 -5.22 -9.67
C ARG A 79 7.66 -5.56 -9.30
N ASP A 80 8.03 -6.83 -9.43
CA ASP A 80 9.35 -7.30 -9.02
C ASP A 80 10.41 -6.81 -10.03
N PRO A 81 11.40 -5.99 -9.63
CA PRO A 81 12.39 -5.44 -10.56
C PRO A 81 13.44 -6.48 -11.03
N LYS A 82 13.37 -7.74 -10.56
CA LYS A 82 14.34 -8.80 -10.86
C LYS A 82 14.31 -9.33 -12.29
N ALA A 83 13.34 -8.95 -13.12
CA ALA A 83 13.43 -9.11 -14.56
C ALA A 83 13.61 -7.73 -15.16
N GLY A 84 14.80 -7.48 -15.71
CA GLY A 84 15.30 -6.23 -16.29
C GLY A 84 14.24 -5.16 -16.53
N ALA A 85 14.47 -3.99 -15.93
CA ALA A 85 13.73 -2.77 -16.20
C ALA A 85 13.75 -2.48 -17.72
N ALA A 86 12.79 -3.03 -18.45
CA ALA A 86 12.35 -2.45 -19.69
C ALA A 86 11.74 -1.09 -19.30
N PRO A 87 12.18 0.02 -19.91
CA PRO A 87 11.68 1.33 -19.55
C PRO A 87 10.17 1.31 -19.74
N VAL A 88 9.45 1.74 -18.71
CA VAL A 88 8.06 2.11 -18.86
C VAL A 88 7.99 3.12 -19.99
N VAL A 89 7.22 2.82 -21.04
CA VAL A 89 6.99 3.73 -22.16
C VAL A 89 6.03 4.83 -21.70
N GLY A 90 6.49 5.65 -20.75
CA GLY A 90 6.10 7.05 -20.63
C GLY A 90 7.10 7.91 -21.41
N PRO A 91 6.89 9.23 -21.56
CA PRO A 91 7.91 10.08 -22.16
C PRO A 91 9.23 9.81 -21.44
N ALA A 92 10.26 9.50 -22.21
CA ALA A 92 11.54 8.98 -21.73
C ALA A 92 11.98 9.74 -20.48
N ALA A 93 12.11 9.03 -19.36
CA ALA A 93 12.69 9.63 -18.17
C ALA A 93 14.09 10.16 -18.56
N PRO A 94 14.40 11.45 -18.34
CA PRO A 94 15.71 11.97 -18.64
C PRO A 94 16.75 11.19 -17.83
N ALA A 95 17.94 11.01 -18.43
CA ALA A 95 19.05 10.33 -17.78
C ALA A 95 19.26 10.89 -16.37
N ALA A 96 19.55 10.01 -15.41
CA ALA A 96 19.80 10.41 -14.03
C ALA A 96 20.90 11.49 -13.99
N PRO A 97 20.69 12.61 -13.26
CA PRO A 97 21.64 13.71 -13.22
C PRO A 97 22.97 13.24 -12.67
N LYS A 98 24.05 13.64 -13.34
CA LYS A 98 25.42 13.23 -12.99
C LYS A 98 26.04 14.14 -11.94
N SER A 99 25.34 15.21 -11.56
CA SER A 99 25.76 16.13 -10.51
C SER A 99 24.58 16.73 -9.72
N PRO A 100 24.81 17.18 -8.47
CA PRO A 100 23.79 17.88 -7.68
C PRO A 100 23.31 19.19 -8.30
N THR A 101 24.11 19.82 -9.16
CA THR A 101 23.75 21.07 -9.86
C THR A 101 22.76 20.79 -10.98
N GLU A 102 23.00 19.73 -11.75
CA GLU A 102 22.11 19.25 -12.81
C GLU A 102 20.77 18.78 -12.25
N ALA A 103 20.77 18.11 -11.09
CA ALA A 103 19.55 17.71 -10.40
C ALA A 103 18.66 18.91 -10.01
N ARG A 104 19.25 20.01 -9.52
CA ARG A 104 18.52 21.23 -9.16
C ARG A 104 17.95 21.95 -10.37
N ALA A 105 18.73 22.07 -11.44
CA ALA A 105 18.29 22.71 -12.68
C ALA A 105 17.11 21.98 -13.33
N LEU A 106 17.15 20.63 -13.35
CA LEU A 106 16.05 19.80 -13.84
C LEU A 106 14.80 19.88 -12.94
N PHE A 107 14.97 20.04 -11.63
CA PHE A 107 13.83 20.25 -10.73
C PHE A 107 13.16 21.59 -11.00
N ASP A 108 13.93 22.67 -11.11
CA ASP A 108 13.41 24.02 -11.33
C ASP A 108 12.68 24.17 -12.67
N SER A 109 13.09 23.44 -13.71
CA SER A 109 12.45 23.49 -15.03
C SER A 109 11.06 22.84 -15.06
N LEU A 110 10.75 21.92 -14.13
CA LEU A 110 9.42 21.29 -14.04
C LEU A 110 8.34 22.28 -13.56
N PHE A 111 8.73 23.33 -12.85
CA PHE A 111 7.81 24.32 -12.28
C PHE A 111 7.78 25.65 -13.03
N LYS A 112 8.63 25.79 -14.06
CA LYS A 112 8.65 26.98 -14.93
C LYS A 112 7.83 26.66 -16.18
N LYS A 113 6.67 27.32 -16.28
CA LYS A 113 5.79 27.29 -17.45
C LYS A 113 6.12 28.43 -18.40
#